data_AF-A0AAW6QE86-F1
#
_entry.id   AF-A0AAW6QE86-F1
#
_cell.length_a   1.000
_cell.length_b   1.000
_cell.length_c   1.000
_cell.angle_alpha   90.00
_cell.angle_beta   90.00
_cell.angle_gamma   90.00
#
_symmetry.space_group_name_H-M   'P 1'
#
loop_
_entity.id
_entity.type
_entity.pdbx_description
1 polymer ?
#
loop_
_entity_poly.entity_id
_entity_poly.type
_entity_poly.pdbx_seq_one_letter_code
_entity_poly.pdbx_strand_id
1 'polypeptide(L)'
;MAKGQSLQDPYLNALRRERIPVSIYLVNGIKLQGQIESFDQFVILLKNTVNQMVYKHAISTVVPARSVSHHNNNAQQQYQQQAAQAATVQSDESSSQTE
;
A
#
# COMPACT_ATOMS: atom_id res chain seq x y z
N MET A 1 -13.95 16.95 2.80
CA MET A 1 -13.95 15.69 3.58
C MET A 1 -12.54 15.14 3.53
N ALA A 2 -11.90 14.89 4.67
CA ALA A 2 -10.60 14.22 4.68
C ALA A 2 -10.75 12.91 3.90
N LYS A 3 -10.08 12.79 2.74
CA LYS A 3 -9.94 11.51 2.04
C LYS A 3 -9.21 10.61 3.02
N GLY A 4 -9.97 9.82 3.80
CA GLY A 4 -9.41 8.80 4.66
C GLY A 4 -8.39 8.03 3.85
N GLN A 5 -7.19 7.88 4.39
CA GLN A 5 -6.06 7.23 3.74
C GLN A 5 -6.58 6.00 2.97
N SER A 6 -6.46 5.98 1.64
CA SER A 6 -7.02 4.89 0.82
C SER A 6 -6.45 3.56 1.30
N LEU A 7 -7.28 2.67 1.84
CA LEU A 7 -6.86 1.36 2.36
C LEU A 7 -6.43 0.43 1.22
N GLN A 8 -7.00 0.61 0.03
CA GLN A 8 -6.90 -0.34 -1.08
C GLN A 8 -5.47 -0.51 -1.58
N ASP A 9 -4.83 0.57 -2.04
CA ASP A 9 -3.50 0.47 -2.67
C ASP A 9 -2.42 0.00 -1.67
N PRO A 10 -2.35 0.52 -0.43
CA PRO A 10 -1.42 0.01 0.57
C PRO A 10 -1.64 -1.48 0.87
N TYR A 11 -2.88 -1.92 0.95
CA TYR A 11 -3.22 -3.32 1.22
C TYR A 11 -2.80 -4.23 0.05
N LEU A 12 -3.20 -3.92 -1.17
CA LEU A 12 -2.83 -4.70 -2.37
C LEU A 12 -1.31 -4.68 -2.60
N ASN A 13 -0.65 -3.55 -2.31
CA ASN A 13 0.80 -3.44 -2.44
C ASN A 13 1.55 -4.27 -1.40
N ALA A 14 1.07 -4.34 -0.16
CA ALA A 14 1.66 -5.20 0.86
C ALA A 14 1.56 -6.68 0.45
N LEU A 15 0.37 -7.12 0.01
CA LEU A 15 0.14 -8.48 -0.49
C LEU A 15 1.08 -8.83 -1.66
N ARG A 16 1.24 -7.91 -2.61
CA ARG A 16 2.14 -8.05 -3.77
C ARG A 16 3.61 -8.12 -3.37
N ARG A 17 4.09 -7.16 -2.57
CA ARG A 17 5.51 -7.07 -2.18
C ARG A 17 5.96 -8.27 -1.36
N GLU A 18 5.11 -8.72 -0.43
CA GLU A 18 5.40 -9.86 0.45
C GLU A 18 5.03 -11.20 -0.18
N ARG A 19 4.54 -11.21 -1.43
CA ARG A 19 4.09 -12.41 -2.17
C ARG A 19 3.16 -13.29 -1.33
N ILE A 20 2.25 -12.66 -0.59
CA ILE A 20 1.31 -13.36 0.28
C ILE A 20 0.30 -14.11 -0.60
N PRO A 21 0.12 -15.43 -0.43
CA PRO A 21 -0.95 -16.15 -1.11
C PRO A 21 -2.31 -15.58 -0.70
N VAL A 22 -3.19 -15.37 -1.67
CA VAL A 22 -4.53 -14.81 -1.48
C VAL A 22 -5.60 -15.74 -2.04
N SER A 23 -6.77 -15.71 -1.41
CA SER A 23 -8.03 -16.19 -1.97
C SER A 23 -8.87 -14.98 -2.38
N ILE A 24 -9.18 -14.87 -3.67
CA ILE A 24 -10.08 -13.86 -4.22
C ILE A 24 -11.42 -14.52 -4.47
N TYR A 25 -12.46 -14.07 -3.77
CA TYR A 25 -13.83 -14.51 -4.00
C TYR A 25 -14.50 -13.54 -4.96
N LEU A 26 -15.13 -14.09 -5.98
CA LEU A 26 -15.90 -13.32 -6.95
C LEU A 26 -17.35 -13.15 -6.46
N VAL A 27 -18.04 -12.16 -7.01
CA VAL A 27 -19.45 -11.88 -6.70
C VAL A 27 -20.40 -13.04 -7.05
N ASN A 28 -20.00 -13.88 -8.01
CA ASN A 28 -20.74 -15.09 -8.39
C ASN A 28 -20.39 -16.32 -7.52
N GLY A 29 -19.54 -16.16 -6.49
CA GLY A 29 -19.15 -17.23 -5.57
C GLY A 29 -17.93 -18.06 -6.00
N ILE A 30 -17.38 -17.85 -7.20
CA ILE A 30 -16.15 -18.53 -7.62
C ILE A 30 -14.97 -18.05 -6.77
N LYS A 31 -14.12 -18.99 -6.33
CA LYS A 31 -12.89 -18.72 -5.59
C LYS A 31 -11.68 -18.88 -6.51
N LEU A 32 -10.87 -17.83 -6.60
CA LEU A 32 -9.57 -17.84 -7.26
C LEU A 32 -8.47 -17.84 -6.19
N GLN A 33 -7.38 -18.56 -6.45
CA GLN A 33 -6.22 -18.62 -5.55
C GLN A 33 -4.95 -18.32 -6.31
N GLY A 34 -4.02 -17.62 -5.66
CA GLY A 34 -2.75 -17.25 -6.25
C GLY A 34 -2.03 -16.17 -5.45
N GLN A 35 -1.09 -15.48 -6.08
CA GLN A 35 -0.41 -14.31 -5.54
C GLN A 35 -0.69 -13.10 -6.44
N ILE A 36 -0.76 -11.91 -5.84
CA ILE A 36 -0.91 -10.68 -6.61
C ILE A 36 0.44 -10.35 -7.24
N GLU A 37 0.51 -10.38 -8.58
CA GLU A 37 1.70 -10.02 -9.34
C GLU A 37 1.75 -8.49 -9.56
N SER A 38 0.63 -7.89 -9.97
CA SER A 38 0.45 -6.45 -10.18
C SER A 38 -1.03 -6.05 -10.05
N PHE A 39 -1.31 -4.75 -9.99
CA PHE A 39 -2.67 -4.22 -10.02
C PHE A 39 -2.65 -2.77 -10.52
N ASP A 40 -3.79 -2.31 -11.02
CA ASP A 40 -4.04 -0.90 -11.34
C ASP A 40 -5.35 -0.45 -10.67
N GLN A 41 -5.95 0.64 -11.16
CA GLN A 41 -7.22 1.16 -10.64
C GLN A 41 -8.38 0.15 -10.75
N PHE A 42 -8.44 -0.68 -11.80
CA PHE A 42 -9.60 -1.48 -12.15
C PHE A 42 -9.37 -3.00 -12.13
N VAL A 43 -8.13 -3.46 -12.24
CA VAL A 43 -7.79 -4.89 -12.34
C VAL A 43 -6.69 -5.31 -11.36
N ILE A 44 -6.66 -6.61 -11.08
CA ILE A 44 -5.59 -7.31 -10.36
C ILE A 44 -5.06 -8.42 -11.27
N LEU A 45 -3.74 -8.49 -11.44
CA LEU A 45 -3.09 -9.63 -12.07
C LEU A 45 -2.78 -10.69 -11.00
N LEU A 46 -3.49 -11.81 -11.05
CA LEU A 46 -3.35 -12.92 -10.12
C LEU A 46 -2.51 -14.02 -10.79
N LYS A 47 -1.47 -14.47 -10.11
CA LYS A 47 -0.56 -15.52 -10.57
C LYS A 47 -0.81 -16.83 -9.81
N ASN A 48 -1.08 -17.89 -10.55
CA ASN A 48 -1.03 -19.28 -10.07
C ASN A 48 -0.09 -20.10 -10.97
N THR A 49 -0.60 -21.10 -11.69
CA THR A 49 0.05 -21.72 -12.85
C THR A 49 0.25 -20.74 -14.00
N VAL A 50 -0.72 -19.84 -14.22
CA VAL A 50 -0.68 -18.79 -15.24
C VAL A 50 -0.98 -17.42 -14.63
N ASN A 51 -0.69 -16.35 -15.39
CA ASN A 51 -1.10 -15.00 -15.03
C ASN A 51 -2.50 -14.75 -15.60
N GLN A 52 -3.45 -14.44 -14.72
CA GLN A 52 -4.83 -14.13 -15.11
C GLN A 52 -5.24 -12.74 -14.59
N MET A 53 -5.90 -11.97 -15.45
CA MET A 53 -6.43 -10.66 -15.10
C MET A 53 -7.81 -10.81 -14.45
N VAL A 54 -8.01 -10.18 -13.29
CA VAL A 54 -9.27 -10.19 -12.55
C VAL A 54 -9.78 -8.76 -12.40
N TYR A 55 -10.97 -8.47 -12.93
CA TYR A 55 -11.59 -7.16 -12.79
C TYR A 55 -12.16 -6.95 -11.39
N LYS A 56 -11.85 -5.82 -10.76
CA LYS A 56 -12.27 -5.51 -9.38
C LYS A 56 -13.79 -5.48 -9.20
N HIS A 57 -14.56 -5.10 -10.22
CA HIS A 57 -16.02 -5.11 -10.13
C HIS A 57 -16.61 -6.53 -9.95
N ALA A 58 -15.86 -7.56 -10.34
CA ALA A 58 -16.28 -8.95 -10.18
C ALA A 58 -15.81 -9.55 -8.85
N ILE A 59 -14.98 -8.84 -8.07
CA ILE A 59 -14.42 -9.30 -6.80
C ILE A 59 -15.36 -8.89 -5.66
N SER A 60 -15.74 -9.85 -4.81
CA SER A 60 -16.44 -9.58 -3.56
C SER A 60 -15.46 -9.39 -2.39
N THR A 61 -14.46 -10.27 -2.25
CA THR A 61 -13.49 -10.21 -1.15
C THR A 61 -12.09 -10.70 -1.54
N VAL A 62 -11.05 -10.17 -0.89
CA VAL A 62 -9.66 -10.61 -1.01
C VAL A 62 -9.14 -11.00 0.37
N VAL A 63 -8.92 -12.30 0.58
CA VAL A 63 -8.53 -12.87 1.88
C VAL A 63 -7.08 -13.37 1.81
N PRO A 64 -6.17 -12.88 2.67
CA PRO A 64 -4.79 -13.32 2.67
C PRO A 64 -4.60 -14.60 3.50
N ALA A 65 -3.64 -15.43 3.13
CA ALA A 65 -3.31 -16.65 3.87
C ALA A 65 -2.68 -16.39 5.25
N ARG A 66 -2.15 -15.18 5.47
CA ARG A 66 -1.66 -14.68 6.76
C ARG A 66 -1.99 -13.21 6.91
N SER A 67 -2.10 -12.74 8.16
CA SER A 67 -2.35 -11.34 8.48
C SER A 67 -1.32 -10.41 7.84
N VAL A 68 -1.80 -9.26 7.36
CA VAL A 68 -0.97 -8.21 6.76
C VAL A 68 -0.76 -7.11 7.80
N SER A 69 0.49 -6.77 8.10
CA SER A 69 0.79 -5.64 8.98
C SER A 69 0.55 -4.33 8.25
N HIS A 70 -0.51 -3.62 8.61
CA HIS A 70 -0.77 -2.26 8.15
C HIS A 70 0.20 -1.30 8.85
N HIS A 71 1.42 -1.19 8.36
CA HIS A 71 2.29 -0.08 8.76
C HIS A 71 1.69 1.20 8.19
N ASN A 72 0.96 1.92 9.04
CA ASN A 72 0.43 3.23 8.71
C ASN A 72 1.63 4.17 8.55
N ASN A 73 2.16 4.29 7.33
CA ASN A 73 3.36 5.06 6.99
C ASN A 73 3.30 6.55 7.38
N ASN A 74 2.15 7.04 7.88
CA ASN A 74 2.02 8.38 8.45
C ASN A 74 2.98 8.63 9.62
N ALA A 75 3.24 7.64 10.48
CA ALA A 75 4.09 7.87 11.65
C ALA A 75 5.55 8.17 11.25
N GLN A 76 6.13 7.43 10.29
CA GLN A 76 7.53 7.62 9.91
C GLN A 76 7.76 8.87 9.05
N GLN A 77 6.78 9.28 8.22
CA GLN A 77 6.91 10.51 7.42
C GLN A 77 6.82 11.77 8.30
N GLN A 78 5.95 11.79 9.32
CA GLN A 78 5.90 12.92 10.26
C GLN A 78 7.22 13.12 11.03
N TYR A 79 7.88 12.05 11.48
CA TYR A 79 9.19 12.18 12.15
C TYR A 79 10.29 12.67 11.20
N GLN A 80 10.27 12.28 9.92
CA GLN A 80 11.26 12.74 8.95
C GLN A 80 11.04 14.20 8.51
N GLN A 81 9.79 14.66 8.37
CA GLN A 81 9.51 16.09 8.11
C GLN A 81 9.91 16.98 9.30
N GLN A 82 9.67 16.54 10.54
CA GLN A 82 10.04 17.31 11.74
C GLN A 82 11.57 17.42 11.89
N ALA A 83 12.30 16.33 11.63
CA ALA A 83 13.76 16.31 11.69
C ALA A 83 14.41 17.17 10.59
N ALA A 84 13.85 17.18 9.38
CA ALA A 84 14.35 17.99 8.28
C ALA A 84 14.18 19.50 8.54
N GLN A 85 13.06 19.92 9.15
CA GLN A 85 12.81 21.32 9.51
C GLN A 85 13.69 21.81 10.67
N ALA A 86 13.99 20.94 11.64
CA ALA A 86 14.91 21.29 12.74
C ALA A 86 16.35 21.52 12.24
N ALA A 87 16.79 20.77 11.23
CA ALA A 87 18.12 20.93 10.64
C ALA A 87 18.28 22.23 9.82
N THR A 88 17.21 22.71 9.19
CA THR A 88 17.25 23.97 8.40
C THR A 88 17.24 25.24 9.26
N VAL A 89 16.68 25.20 10.47
CA VAL A 89 16.63 26.37 11.37
C VAL A 89 18.01 26.67 11.98
N GLN A 90 18.83 25.65 12.25
CA GLN A 90 20.17 25.83 12.83
C GLN A 90 21.20 26.43 11.86
N SER A 91 21.01 26.27 10.54
CA SER A 91 21.89 26.87 9.53
C SER A 91 21.65 28.37 9.31
N ASP A 92 20.43 28.87 9.52
CA ASP A 92 20.12 30.30 9.36
C ASP A 92 20.57 31.13 10.58
N GLU A 93 20.53 30.56 11.79
CA GLU A 93 20.93 31.26 13.02
C GLU A 93 22.45 31.59 13.05
N SER A 94 23.26 30.75 12.41
CA SER A 94 24.73 30.92 12.33
C SER A 94 25.17 32.02 11.34
N SER A 95 24.29 32.43 10.43
CA SER A 95 24.62 33.44 9.39
C SER A 95 24.32 34.88 9.83
N SER A 96 23.68 35.06 10.99
CA SER A 96 23.23 36.36 11.52
C SER A 96 24.20 37.01 12.53
N GLN A 97 25.36 36.39 12.79
CA GLN A 97 26.36 36.89 13.76
C GLN A 97 27.63 37.48 13.12
N THR A 98 27.63 37.70 11.79
CA THR A 98 28.71 38.41 11.09
C THR A 98 28.16 39.64 10.35
N GLU A 99 27.88 40.70 11.10
CA GLU A 99 27.92 42.10 10.67
C GLU A 99 28.59 42.94 11.76
#